data_AF-A0A804UJN2-F1
#
_entry.id   AF-A0A804UJN2-F1
#
_cell.length_a   1.000
_cell.length_b   1.000
_cell.length_c   1.000
_cell.angle_alpha   90.00
_cell.angle_beta   90.00
_cell.angle_gamma   90.00
#
_symmetry.space_group_name_H-M   'P 1'
#
loop_
_entity.id
_entity.type
_entity.pdbx_description
1 polymer ?
#
loop_
_entity_poly.entity_id
_entity_poly.type
_entity_poly.pdbx_seq_one_letter_code
_entity_poly.pdbx_strand_id
1 'polypeptide(L)'
;MGGLRAASPSVAGSRAVAGVGSDYAAQRLAMACVLASEAATVLAVMRRNVRWADVRYGGAGDDEHLDHPLVAGLKALRRRAAAWGHGRWTGVEPLLYLRPFLDVVRSDETGAPITGAALSSLHKILTLDLVGPGAPGAAEAMAAVVDAVTACRFEVIDPASEEAVLARVLQVLLACVRSRAALALANRHVCTIVNTCFRVVQQAGTKGELLQRVSRQTMQEVIRTVFARLQDIDVTALSDEQMEVSEWQVLIKSGKPKVASFLPSREKTRGTKRVL
;
A
#
# COMPACT_ATOMS: atom_id res chain seq x y z
N MET A 1 72.00 31.15 -8.47
CA MET A 1 70.95 30.62 -9.37
C MET A 1 70.10 29.62 -8.58
N GLY A 2 68.79 29.83 -8.57
CA GLY A 2 67.77 28.80 -8.28
C GLY A 2 67.59 28.34 -6.82
N GLY A 3 66.71 29.00 -6.07
CA GLY A 3 66.16 28.47 -4.81
C GLY A 3 64.66 28.77 -4.73
N LEU A 4 63.82 27.82 -5.15
CA LEU A 4 62.36 27.91 -5.02
C LEU A 4 61.95 27.52 -3.59
N ARG A 5 61.32 28.44 -2.86
CA ARG A 5 60.60 28.18 -1.62
C ARG A 5 59.10 28.37 -1.89
N ALA A 6 58.34 27.29 -1.75
CA ALA A 6 56.88 27.32 -1.82
C ALA A 6 56.30 27.98 -0.56
N ALA A 7 55.41 28.95 -0.74
CA ALA A 7 54.58 29.52 0.32
C ALA A 7 53.12 29.14 0.06
N SER A 8 52.54 28.41 1.01
CA SER A 8 51.12 28.02 1.03
C SER A 8 50.20 29.23 1.26
N PRO A 9 48.99 29.27 0.67
CA PRO A 9 47.92 30.09 1.21
C PRO A 9 47.02 29.26 2.14
N SER A 10 46.95 29.71 3.38
CA SER A 10 45.87 29.42 4.33
C SER A 10 44.55 29.97 3.79
N VAL A 11 43.52 29.13 3.69
CA VAL A 11 42.13 29.58 3.58
C VAL A 11 41.31 28.81 4.61
N ALA A 12 41.18 29.42 5.78
CA ALA A 12 40.08 29.16 6.69
C ALA A 12 38.79 29.66 6.03
N GLY A 13 37.97 28.74 5.55
CA GLY A 13 36.66 29.01 4.98
C GLY A 13 35.61 28.16 5.67
N SER A 14 34.96 28.76 6.67
CA SER A 14 33.85 28.20 7.44
C SER A 14 32.76 27.61 6.53
N ARG A 15 32.59 26.29 6.57
CA ARG A 15 31.57 25.58 5.80
C ARG A 15 30.28 25.54 6.63
N ALA A 16 29.40 26.50 6.39
CA ALA A 16 28.08 26.55 7.00
C ALA A 16 27.23 25.33 6.54
N VAL A 17 26.73 24.57 7.51
CA VAL A 17 25.83 23.43 7.33
C VAL A 17 24.42 23.96 7.06
N ALA A 18 24.14 24.32 5.80
CA ALA A 18 22.84 24.86 5.36
C ALA A 18 22.05 23.95 4.39
N GLY A 19 22.51 22.71 4.15
CA GLY A 19 21.94 21.83 3.12
C GLY A 19 20.82 20.88 3.58
N VAL A 20 20.78 20.51 4.86
CA VAL A 20 19.97 19.37 5.32
C VAL A 20 18.48 19.71 5.38
N GLY A 21 18.10 20.94 5.77
CA GLY A 21 16.69 21.33 5.92
C GLY A 21 15.93 21.57 4.59
N SER A 22 16.65 21.94 3.53
CA SER A 22 16.05 22.23 2.21
C SER A 22 15.60 20.95 1.50
N ASP A 23 16.40 19.89 1.59
CA ASP A 23 16.14 18.62 0.89
C ASP A 23 14.92 17.89 1.46
N TYR A 24 14.73 17.91 2.79
CA TYR A 24 13.53 17.34 3.40
C TYR A 24 12.27 18.13 3.06
N ALA A 25 12.34 19.45 2.95
CA ALA A 25 11.18 20.27 2.56
C ALA A 25 10.77 19.98 1.10
N ALA A 26 11.74 19.88 0.19
CA ALA A 26 11.51 19.52 -1.21
C ALA A 26 10.88 18.13 -1.36
N GLN A 27 11.41 17.12 -0.64
CA GLN A 27 10.87 15.76 -0.64
C GLN A 27 9.42 15.71 -0.13
N ARG A 28 9.09 16.51 0.90
CA ARG A 28 7.73 16.59 1.48
C ARG A 28 6.72 17.22 0.52
N LEU A 29 7.12 18.29 -0.16
CA LEU A 29 6.32 18.90 -1.22
C LEU A 29 6.08 17.91 -2.36
N ALA A 30 7.11 17.16 -2.76
CA ALA A 30 6.99 16.16 -3.81
C ALA A 30 5.93 15.09 -3.48
N MET A 31 5.93 14.55 -2.25
CA MET A 31 4.95 13.53 -1.84
C MET A 31 3.51 14.04 -1.80
N ALA A 32 3.29 15.27 -1.30
CA ALA A 32 1.99 15.91 -1.33
C ALA A 32 1.50 16.16 -2.77
N CYS A 33 2.39 16.60 -3.65
CA CYS A 33 2.12 16.77 -5.08
C CYS A 33 1.75 15.45 -5.76
N VAL A 34 2.44 14.36 -5.44
CA VAL A 34 2.11 13.02 -5.96
C VAL A 34 0.68 12.62 -5.57
N LEU A 35 0.28 12.77 -4.29
CA LEU A 35 -1.09 12.45 -3.89
C LEU A 35 -2.13 13.31 -4.63
N ALA A 36 -1.86 14.61 -4.75
CA ALA A 36 -2.75 15.53 -5.44
C ALA A 36 -2.90 15.19 -6.93
N SER A 37 -1.80 14.80 -7.59
CA SER A 37 -1.79 14.43 -9.02
C SER A 37 -2.45 13.07 -9.26
N GLU A 38 -2.22 12.09 -8.38
CA GLU A 38 -2.87 10.79 -8.46
C GLU A 38 -4.39 10.89 -8.22
N ALA A 39 -4.82 11.67 -7.21
CA ALA A 39 -6.24 11.95 -6.99
C ALA A 39 -6.86 12.68 -8.20
N ALA A 40 -6.15 13.63 -8.80
CA ALA A 40 -6.60 14.32 -10.01
C ALA A 40 -6.70 13.38 -11.22
N THR A 41 -5.81 12.39 -11.33
CA THR A 41 -5.82 11.38 -12.39
C THR A 41 -7.08 10.52 -12.31
N VAL A 42 -7.41 9.98 -11.13
CA VAL A 42 -8.64 9.20 -10.94
C VAL A 42 -9.87 10.06 -11.22
N LEU A 43 -9.92 11.29 -10.70
CA LEU A 43 -11.01 12.22 -10.98
C LEU A 43 -11.16 12.54 -12.48
N ALA A 44 -10.06 12.62 -13.23
CA ALA A 44 -10.11 12.86 -14.66
C ALA A 44 -10.71 11.67 -15.42
N VAL A 45 -10.39 10.44 -15.02
CA VAL A 45 -10.99 9.23 -15.59
C VAL A 45 -12.47 9.13 -15.26
N MET A 46 -12.87 9.43 -14.01
CA MET A 46 -14.27 9.44 -13.60
C MET A 46 -15.09 10.42 -14.47
N ARG A 47 -14.60 11.65 -14.71
CA ARG A 47 -15.31 12.65 -15.53
C ARG A 47 -15.59 12.24 -16.97
N ARG A 48 -14.86 11.26 -17.52
CA ARG A 48 -15.07 10.75 -18.88
C ARG A 48 -16.24 9.77 -18.96
N ASN A 49 -16.72 9.27 -17.83
CA ASN A 49 -17.85 8.37 -17.77
C ASN A 49 -19.13 9.16 -17.49
N VAL A 50 -20.16 9.01 -18.34
CA VAL A 50 -21.41 9.80 -18.28
C VAL A 50 -22.08 9.73 -16.91
N ARG A 51 -22.11 8.55 -16.27
CA ARG A 51 -22.65 8.34 -14.91
C ARG A 51 -22.01 9.27 -13.88
N TRP A 52 -20.73 9.56 -14.06
CA TRP A 52 -19.91 10.36 -13.15
C TRP A 52 -19.75 11.82 -13.63
N ALA A 53 -20.11 12.10 -14.89
CA ALA A 53 -20.14 13.43 -15.48
C ALA A 53 -21.44 14.17 -15.13
N ASP A 54 -22.58 13.45 -15.08
CA ASP A 54 -23.92 14.01 -14.85
C ASP A 54 -24.19 14.43 -13.41
N VAL A 55 -23.30 14.06 -12.47
CA VAL A 55 -23.18 14.66 -11.13
C VAL A 55 -22.93 16.18 -11.19
N ARG A 56 -22.73 16.76 -12.39
CA ARG A 56 -22.58 18.20 -12.61
C ARG A 56 -23.70 18.85 -13.46
N TYR A 57 -24.58 18.09 -14.11
CA TYR A 57 -25.54 18.63 -15.09
C TYR A 57 -26.91 17.93 -15.16
N GLY A 58 -27.32 17.21 -14.11
CA GLY A 58 -28.71 16.73 -13.97
C GLY A 58 -29.59 17.70 -13.19
N GLY A 59 -30.43 18.46 -13.89
CA GLY A 59 -31.64 19.11 -13.33
C GLY A 59 -31.48 20.56 -12.88
N ALA A 60 -32.07 21.49 -13.64
CA ALA A 60 -32.45 22.81 -13.15
C ALA A 60 -33.53 22.63 -12.07
N GLY A 61 -33.12 22.61 -10.81
CA GLY A 61 -34.01 22.51 -9.66
C GLY A 61 -33.21 22.37 -8.38
N ASP A 62 -32.99 23.51 -7.72
CA ASP A 62 -32.76 23.83 -6.30
C ASP A 62 -32.39 22.78 -5.22
N ASP A 63 -31.97 21.56 -5.54
CA ASP A 63 -31.36 20.64 -4.59
C ASP A 63 -29.84 20.78 -4.66
N GLU A 64 -29.24 21.17 -3.53
CA GLU A 64 -27.80 21.29 -3.31
C GLU A 64 -27.08 20.01 -3.81
N HIS A 65 -26.53 20.05 -5.03
CA HIS A 65 -25.90 18.91 -5.71
C HIS A 65 -24.71 18.36 -4.90
N LEU A 66 -24.97 17.40 -4.02
CA LEU A 66 -23.93 16.70 -3.28
C LEU A 66 -23.14 15.82 -4.25
N ASP A 67 -21.85 16.12 -4.39
CA ASP A 67 -20.92 15.26 -5.13
C ASP A 67 -21.06 13.80 -4.66
N HIS A 68 -21.05 12.84 -5.60
CA HIS A 68 -20.97 11.42 -5.26
C HIS A 68 -19.86 11.15 -4.23
N PRO A 69 -20.07 10.32 -3.18
CA PRO A 69 -19.11 10.14 -2.08
C PRO A 69 -17.66 9.85 -2.50
N LEU A 70 -17.46 8.98 -3.50
CA LEU A 70 -16.12 8.72 -4.08
C LEU A 70 -15.47 9.96 -4.70
N VAL A 71 -16.23 10.78 -5.44
CA VAL A 71 -15.74 12.03 -6.04
C VAL A 71 -15.44 13.05 -4.95
N ALA A 72 -16.32 13.18 -3.96
CA ALA A 72 -16.13 14.05 -2.81
C ALA A 72 -14.86 13.67 -2.02
N GLY A 73 -14.64 12.38 -1.78
CA GLY A 73 -13.46 11.85 -1.08
C GLY A 73 -12.15 12.18 -1.80
N LEU A 74 -12.09 11.99 -3.12
CA LEU A 74 -10.91 12.34 -3.93
C LEU A 74 -10.69 13.86 -4.00
N LYS A 75 -11.76 14.67 -4.12
CA LYS A 75 -11.67 16.14 -4.05
C LYS A 75 -11.18 16.61 -2.68
N ALA A 76 -11.65 16.00 -1.59
CA ALA A 76 -11.22 16.29 -0.24
C ALA A 76 -9.74 15.93 -0.04
N LEU A 77 -9.29 14.78 -0.53
CA LEU A 77 -7.88 14.40 -0.50
C LEU A 77 -7.01 15.42 -1.23
N ARG A 78 -7.39 15.85 -2.43
CA ARG A 78 -6.60 16.85 -3.18
C ARG A 78 -6.46 18.17 -2.42
N ARG A 79 -7.54 18.63 -1.76
CA ARG A 79 -7.51 19.82 -0.90
C ARG A 79 -6.59 19.63 0.31
N ARG A 80 -6.67 18.47 0.99
CA ARG A 80 -5.80 18.15 2.14
C ARG A 80 -4.33 18.04 1.73
N ALA A 81 -4.04 17.39 0.60
CA ALA A 81 -2.69 17.26 0.07
C ALA A 81 -2.05 18.63 -0.20
N ALA A 82 -2.79 19.57 -0.80
CA ALA A 82 -2.31 20.94 -0.99
C ALA A 82 -1.97 21.64 0.35
N ALA A 83 -2.74 21.38 1.41
CA ALA A 83 -2.47 21.93 2.74
C ALA A 83 -1.27 21.27 3.46
N TRP A 84 -0.86 20.05 3.08
CA TRP A 84 0.28 19.35 3.68
C TRP A 84 1.64 19.82 3.18
N GLY A 85 1.70 20.40 1.97
CA GLY A 85 2.93 20.79 1.29
C GLY A 85 3.86 21.71 2.08
N HIS A 86 3.32 22.60 2.92
CA HIS A 86 4.11 23.61 3.63
C HIS A 86 4.61 23.21 5.03
N GLY A 87 4.32 22.01 5.54
CA GLY A 87 4.89 21.65 6.85
C GLY A 87 4.30 20.46 7.62
N ARG A 88 3.39 19.65 7.05
CA ARG A 88 2.66 18.62 7.85
C ARG A 88 2.84 17.17 7.42
N TRP A 89 3.57 16.88 6.35
CA TRP A 89 3.65 15.51 5.81
C TRP A 89 4.11 14.41 6.81
N THR A 90 5.15 14.66 7.62
CA THR A 90 5.89 13.63 8.40
C THR A 90 5.13 13.00 9.57
N GLY A 91 3.84 13.30 9.73
CA GLY A 91 2.96 12.64 10.69
C GLY A 91 1.57 12.38 10.14
N VAL A 92 1.37 12.48 8.82
CA VAL A 92 0.09 12.15 8.21
C VAL A 92 -0.09 10.64 8.22
N GLU A 93 -1.14 10.18 8.89
CA GLU A 93 -1.54 8.78 8.90
C GLU A 93 -1.84 8.31 7.45
N PRO A 94 -1.18 7.23 6.97
CA PRO A 94 -1.33 6.80 5.59
C PRO A 94 -2.75 6.48 5.16
N LEU A 95 -3.56 5.96 6.08
CA LEU A 95 -4.94 5.62 5.80
C LEU A 95 -5.76 6.85 5.35
N LEU A 96 -5.43 8.07 5.83
CA LEU A 96 -6.13 9.30 5.44
C LEU A 96 -6.01 9.62 3.94
N TYR A 97 -4.89 9.28 3.32
CA TYR A 97 -4.70 9.49 1.89
C TYR A 97 -4.92 8.24 1.04
N LEU A 98 -4.84 7.05 1.61
CA LEU A 98 -5.17 5.81 0.91
C LEU A 98 -6.68 5.62 0.76
N ARG A 99 -7.46 5.95 1.80
CA ARG A 99 -8.91 5.64 1.87
C ARG A 99 -9.69 5.99 0.61
N PRO A 100 -9.56 7.20 0.01
CA PRO A 100 -10.33 7.55 -1.19
C PRO A 100 -10.05 6.64 -2.39
N PHE A 101 -8.82 6.14 -2.55
CA PHE A 101 -8.49 5.18 -3.60
C PHE A 101 -9.01 3.78 -3.25
N LEU A 102 -8.92 3.38 -1.98
CA LEU A 102 -9.43 2.09 -1.52
C LEU A 102 -10.95 2.00 -1.68
N ASP A 103 -11.67 3.09 -1.40
CA ASP A 103 -13.12 3.15 -1.56
C ASP A 103 -13.52 3.03 -3.03
N VAL A 104 -12.74 3.62 -3.96
CA VAL A 104 -12.91 3.42 -5.41
C VAL A 104 -12.69 1.96 -5.80
N VAL A 105 -11.61 1.33 -5.32
CA VAL A 105 -11.30 -0.09 -5.63
C VAL A 105 -12.34 -1.07 -5.08
N ARG A 106 -12.97 -0.74 -3.95
CA ARG A 106 -14.04 -1.56 -3.34
C ARG A 106 -15.41 -1.36 -3.97
N SER A 107 -15.60 -0.26 -4.70
CA SER A 107 -16.91 0.10 -5.25
C SER A 107 -17.23 -0.71 -6.50
N ASP A 108 -18.33 -1.45 -6.44
CA ASP A 108 -18.95 -2.16 -7.56
C ASP A 108 -19.59 -1.21 -8.59
N GLU A 109 -19.76 0.06 -8.25
CA GLU A 109 -20.21 1.12 -9.15
C GLU A 109 -19.13 1.59 -10.14
N THR A 110 -17.88 1.19 -9.91
CA THR A 110 -16.74 1.61 -10.73
C THR A 110 -16.43 0.56 -11.79
N GLY A 111 -16.41 1.00 -13.05
CA GLY A 111 -15.97 0.18 -14.16
C GLY A 111 -14.44 0.09 -14.23
N ALA A 112 -13.95 -0.90 -14.98
CA ALA A 112 -12.52 -1.21 -15.12
C ALA A 112 -11.58 0.00 -15.34
N PRO A 113 -11.91 1.04 -16.15
CA PRO A 113 -11.04 2.21 -16.31
C PRO A 113 -10.82 3.00 -15.01
N ILE A 114 -11.88 3.20 -14.22
CA ILE A 114 -11.82 3.96 -12.96
C ILE A 114 -11.08 3.13 -11.90
N THR A 115 -11.44 1.86 -11.75
CA THR A 115 -10.78 0.92 -10.83
C THR A 115 -9.29 0.78 -11.17
N GLY A 116 -8.95 0.63 -12.45
CA GLY A 116 -7.58 0.51 -12.93
C GLY A 116 -6.74 1.77 -12.67
N ALA A 117 -7.34 2.97 -12.77
CA ALA A 117 -6.68 4.22 -12.40
C ALA A 117 -6.39 4.26 -10.89
N ALA A 118 -7.35 3.89 -10.04
CA ALA A 118 -7.15 3.86 -8.60
C ALA A 118 -6.09 2.83 -8.16
N LEU A 119 -6.09 1.62 -8.76
CA LEU A 119 -5.04 0.62 -8.53
C LEU A 119 -3.66 1.13 -8.98
N SER A 120 -3.58 1.82 -10.12
CA SER A 120 -2.32 2.41 -10.60
C SER A 120 -1.80 3.48 -9.64
N SER A 121 -2.68 4.31 -9.09
CA SER A 121 -2.33 5.29 -8.06
C SER A 121 -1.85 4.63 -6.77
N LEU A 122 -2.53 3.59 -6.29
CA LEU A 122 -2.08 2.81 -5.12
C LEU A 122 -0.70 2.19 -5.35
N HIS A 123 -0.47 1.61 -6.54
CA HIS A 123 0.83 1.06 -6.89
C HIS A 123 1.93 2.12 -6.80
N LYS A 124 1.73 3.31 -7.38
CA LYS A 124 2.70 4.41 -7.31
C LYS A 124 2.94 4.92 -5.89
N ILE A 125 1.88 5.05 -5.08
CA ILE A 125 2.00 5.46 -3.67
C ILE A 125 2.90 4.49 -2.91
N LEU A 126 2.76 3.18 -3.16
CA LEU A 126 3.59 2.15 -2.53
C LEU A 126 5.02 2.13 -3.06
N THR A 127 5.22 2.21 -4.38
CA THR A 127 6.56 2.13 -4.99
C THR A 127 7.41 3.39 -4.82
N LEU A 128 6.77 4.53 -4.54
CA LEU A 128 7.43 5.77 -4.15
C LEU A 128 7.62 5.88 -2.62
N ASP A 129 7.35 4.80 -1.86
CA ASP A 129 7.51 4.72 -0.41
C ASP A 129 6.78 5.84 0.38
N LEU A 130 5.61 6.29 -0.11
CA LEU A 130 4.81 7.29 0.62
C LEU A 130 4.30 6.72 1.95
N VAL A 131 4.07 5.40 2.04
CA VAL A 131 3.85 4.69 3.30
C VAL A 131 5.23 4.34 3.88
N GLY A 132 5.73 5.16 4.78
CA GLY A 132 7.02 4.91 5.44
C GLY A 132 6.95 3.78 6.47
N PRO A 133 8.06 3.07 6.74
CA PRO A 133 8.11 1.97 7.74
C PRO A 133 7.80 2.44 9.19
N GLY A 134 7.91 3.73 9.47
CA GLY A 134 7.54 4.33 10.76
C GLY A 134 6.34 5.28 10.68
N ALA A 135 5.55 5.23 9.60
CA ALA A 135 4.37 6.07 9.49
C ALA A 135 3.32 5.65 10.55
N PRO A 136 2.62 6.60 11.18
CA PRO A 136 1.59 6.28 12.17
C PRO A 136 0.49 5.46 11.50
N GLY A 137 0.12 4.30 12.07
CA GLY A 137 -0.89 3.43 11.49
C GLY A 137 -0.47 2.70 10.19
N ALA A 138 0.84 2.51 9.96
CA ALA A 138 1.33 1.83 8.75
C ALA A 138 0.80 0.39 8.60
N ALA A 139 0.64 -0.35 9.70
CA ALA A 139 0.13 -1.71 9.67
C ALA A 139 -1.34 -1.75 9.23
N GLU A 140 -2.16 -0.86 9.78
CA GLU A 140 -3.57 -0.67 9.45
C GLU A 140 -3.74 -0.22 8.00
N ALA A 141 -2.90 0.70 7.56
CA ALA A 141 -2.89 1.19 6.18
C ALA A 141 -2.54 0.08 5.18
N MET A 142 -1.47 -0.68 5.43
CA MET A 142 -1.05 -1.79 4.58
C MET A 142 -2.09 -2.92 4.57
N ALA A 143 -2.66 -3.25 5.73
CA ALA A 143 -3.79 -4.17 5.83
C ALA A 143 -4.97 -3.72 4.98
N ALA A 144 -5.37 -2.44 5.10
CA ALA A 144 -6.49 -1.88 4.34
C ALA A 144 -6.25 -1.91 2.82
N VAL A 145 -5.01 -1.73 2.36
CA VAL A 145 -4.63 -1.89 0.94
C VAL A 145 -4.81 -3.34 0.50
N VAL A 146 -4.25 -4.30 1.23
CA VAL A 146 -4.37 -5.72 0.90
C VAL A 146 -5.84 -6.15 0.87
N ASP A 147 -6.60 -5.78 1.89
CA ASP A 147 -8.03 -6.11 1.98
C ASP A 147 -8.84 -5.49 0.83
N ALA A 148 -8.58 -4.24 0.46
CA ALA A 148 -9.28 -3.60 -0.66
C ALA A 148 -8.94 -4.25 -2.00
N VAL A 149 -7.65 -4.50 -2.26
CA VAL A 149 -7.15 -5.02 -3.53
C VAL A 149 -7.54 -6.48 -3.73
N THR A 150 -7.53 -7.29 -2.67
CA THR A 150 -7.92 -8.70 -2.73
C THR A 150 -9.45 -8.85 -2.77
N ALA A 151 -10.19 -7.89 -2.21
CA ALA A 151 -11.64 -7.80 -2.35
C ALA A 151 -12.10 -6.97 -3.55
N CYS A 152 -11.18 -6.58 -4.46
CA CYS A 152 -11.47 -5.70 -5.60
C CYS A 152 -12.64 -6.26 -6.42
N ARG A 153 -13.63 -5.42 -6.67
CA ARG A 153 -14.78 -5.70 -7.53
C ARG A 153 -14.85 -4.60 -8.58
N PHE A 154 -15.19 -4.98 -9.79
CA PHE A 154 -15.41 -4.03 -10.86
C PHE A 154 -16.38 -4.63 -11.87
N GLU A 155 -17.09 -3.76 -12.57
CA GLU A 155 -17.95 -4.15 -13.67
C GLU A 155 -17.07 -4.65 -14.85
N VAL A 156 -17.21 -5.92 -15.19
CA VAL A 156 -16.51 -6.54 -16.32
C VAL A 156 -17.32 -6.28 -17.58
N ILE A 157 -16.87 -5.33 -18.39
CA ILE A 157 -17.52 -4.95 -19.65
C ILE A 157 -16.97 -5.77 -20.82
N ASP A 158 -15.68 -6.15 -20.75
CA ASP A 158 -15.02 -6.96 -21.77
C ASP A 158 -13.84 -7.75 -21.17
N PRO A 159 -13.39 -8.85 -21.80
CA PRO A 159 -12.29 -9.66 -21.28
C PRO A 159 -10.95 -8.91 -21.18
N ALA A 160 -10.65 -7.98 -22.08
CA ALA A 160 -9.37 -7.28 -22.08
C ALA A 160 -9.27 -6.29 -20.91
N SER A 161 -10.38 -5.60 -20.58
CA SER A 161 -10.44 -4.74 -19.40
C SER A 161 -10.34 -5.53 -18.08
N GLU A 162 -10.91 -6.74 -18.02
CA GLU A 162 -10.70 -7.65 -16.90
C GLU A 162 -9.22 -8.00 -16.71
N GLU A 163 -8.54 -8.42 -17.79
CA GLU A 163 -7.12 -8.76 -17.75
C GLU A 163 -6.25 -7.58 -17.33
N ALA A 164 -6.56 -6.39 -17.82
CA ALA A 164 -5.84 -5.17 -17.44
C ALA A 164 -5.97 -4.89 -15.93
N VAL A 165 -7.17 -5.03 -15.35
CA VAL A 165 -7.37 -4.83 -13.91
C VAL A 165 -6.67 -5.92 -13.09
N LEU A 166 -6.75 -7.19 -13.51
CA LEU A 166 -6.03 -8.30 -12.84
C LEU A 166 -4.50 -8.08 -12.84
N ALA A 167 -3.94 -7.57 -13.95
CA ALA A 167 -2.53 -7.20 -14.01
C ALA A 167 -2.19 -6.06 -13.02
N ARG A 168 -3.08 -5.07 -12.86
CA ARG A 168 -2.90 -4.00 -11.85
C ARG A 168 -3.03 -4.50 -10.41
N VAL A 169 -3.95 -5.42 -10.14
CA VAL A 169 -4.06 -6.08 -8.83
C VAL A 169 -2.74 -6.75 -8.46
N LEU A 170 -2.19 -7.57 -9.36
CA LEU A 170 -0.90 -8.22 -9.17
C LEU A 170 0.24 -7.23 -8.90
N GLN A 171 0.28 -6.11 -9.63
CA GLN A 171 1.28 -5.06 -9.43
C GLN A 171 1.18 -4.40 -8.04
N VAL A 172 -0.04 -4.13 -7.55
CA VAL A 172 -0.23 -3.56 -6.21
C VAL A 172 0.16 -4.57 -5.13
N LEU A 173 -0.24 -5.83 -5.26
CA LEU A 173 0.11 -6.88 -4.30
C LEU A 173 1.63 -7.13 -4.23
N LEU A 174 2.31 -7.12 -5.38
CA LEU A 174 3.77 -7.20 -5.42
C LEU A 174 4.42 -5.96 -4.77
N ALA A 175 3.89 -4.76 -5.01
CA ALA A 175 4.37 -3.55 -4.37
C ALA A 175 4.18 -3.61 -2.84
N CYS A 176 3.08 -4.18 -2.35
CA CYS A 176 2.87 -4.36 -0.91
C CYS A 176 3.99 -5.17 -0.27
N VAL A 177 4.42 -6.29 -0.88
CA VAL A 177 5.50 -7.12 -0.34
C VAL A 177 6.89 -6.60 -0.64
N ARG A 178 7.09 -5.68 -1.60
CA ARG A 178 8.41 -5.07 -1.89
C ARG A 178 8.65 -3.75 -1.17
N SER A 179 7.60 -3.01 -0.84
CA SER A 179 7.70 -1.69 -0.23
C SER A 179 8.43 -1.72 1.11
N ARG A 180 8.94 -0.57 1.55
CA ARG A 180 9.55 -0.45 2.88
C ARG A 180 8.53 -0.66 4.01
N ALA A 181 7.26 -0.33 3.79
CA ALA A 181 6.16 -0.56 4.72
C ALA A 181 5.78 -2.04 4.87
N ALA A 182 6.34 -2.92 4.07
CA ALA A 182 5.99 -4.34 4.09
C ALA A 182 6.40 -5.05 5.39
N LEU A 183 7.25 -4.46 6.23
CA LEU A 183 7.52 -4.94 7.59
C LEU A 183 6.32 -4.79 8.53
N ALA A 184 5.39 -3.87 8.20
CA ALA A 184 4.15 -3.67 8.95
C ALA A 184 3.05 -4.69 8.56
N LEU A 185 3.28 -5.54 7.54
CA LEU A 185 2.33 -6.56 7.13
C LEU A 185 2.33 -7.74 8.10
N ALA A 186 1.19 -8.00 8.74
CA ALA A 186 0.98 -9.25 9.46
C ALA A 186 1.00 -10.47 8.51
N ASN A 187 1.46 -11.61 9.02
CA ASN A 187 1.55 -12.88 8.27
C ASN A 187 0.26 -13.24 7.52
N ARG A 188 -0.91 -13.01 8.13
CA ARG A 188 -2.21 -13.25 7.48
C ARG A 188 -2.35 -12.50 6.15
N HIS A 189 -1.91 -11.24 6.07
CA HIS A 189 -2.01 -10.45 4.86
C HIS A 189 -0.99 -10.89 3.81
N VAL A 190 0.22 -11.31 4.24
CA VAL A 190 1.21 -11.91 3.35
C VAL A 190 0.65 -13.20 2.73
N CYS A 191 0.04 -14.06 3.53
CA CYS A 191 -0.65 -15.26 3.05
C CYS A 191 -1.80 -14.91 2.09
N THR A 192 -2.61 -13.90 2.41
CA THR A 192 -3.68 -13.43 1.50
C THR A 192 -3.09 -12.97 0.17
N ILE A 193 -2.00 -12.18 0.17
CA ILE A 193 -1.31 -11.75 -1.05
C ILE A 193 -0.89 -12.95 -1.90
N VAL A 194 -0.19 -13.93 -1.30
CA VAL A 194 0.26 -15.14 -2.01
C VAL A 194 -0.93 -15.91 -2.58
N ASN A 195 -1.98 -16.12 -1.78
CA ASN A 195 -3.18 -16.83 -2.21
C ASN A 195 -3.89 -16.12 -3.37
N THR A 196 -4.06 -14.80 -3.30
CA THR A 196 -4.69 -14.04 -4.38
C THR A 196 -3.84 -14.09 -5.65
N CYS A 197 -2.53 -13.89 -5.56
CA CYS A 197 -1.64 -14.04 -6.72
C CYS A 197 -1.75 -15.45 -7.35
N PHE A 198 -1.86 -16.50 -6.52
CA PHE A 198 -1.99 -17.87 -7.00
C PHE A 198 -3.29 -18.08 -7.76
N ARG A 199 -4.40 -17.57 -7.20
CA ARG A 199 -5.70 -17.64 -7.85
C ARG A 199 -5.72 -16.92 -9.19
N VAL A 200 -5.09 -15.76 -9.29
CA VAL A 200 -4.97 -15.04 -10.56
C VAL A 200 -4.11 -15.82 -11.57
N VAL A 201 -3.02 -16.47 -11.15
CA VAL A 201 -2.23 -17.36 -12.05
C VAL A 201 -3.09 -18.49 -12.60
N GLN A 202 -3.89 -19.14 -11.76
CA GLN A 202 -4.77 -20.23 -12.19
C GLN A 202 -5.87 -19.73 -13.15
N GLN A 203 -6.45 -18.56 -12.86
CA GLN A 203 -7.44 -17.93 -13.73
C GLN A 203 -6.84 -17.48 -15.07
N ALA A 204 -5.58 -17.03 -15.07
CA ALA A 204 -4.92 -16.55 -16.28
C ALA A 204 -4.75 -17.64 -17.35
N GLY A 205 -4.79 -18.93 -16.98
CA GLY A 205 -4.61 -20.05 -17.93
C GLY A 205 -5.60 -20.05 -19.11
N THR A 206 -6.76 -19.39 -18.98
CA THR A 206 -7.77 -19.23 -20.04
C THR A 206 -7.86 -17.79 -20.57
N LYS A 207 -6.94 -16.92 -20.16
CA LYS A 207 -6.85 -15.50 -20.54
C LYS A 207 -5.71 -15.26 -21.54
N GLY A 208 -5.58 -14.04 -22.03
CA GLY A 208 -4.53 -13.62 -22.96
C GLY A 208 -3.11 -13.90 -22.46
N GLU A 209 -2.19 -14.10 -23.42
CA GLU A 209 -0.80 -14.48 -23.16
C GLU A 209 -0.07 -13.48 -22.25
N LEU A 210 -0.41 -12.18 -22.36
CA LEU A 210 0.19 -11.14 -21.54
C LEU A 210 -0.11 -11.35 -20.06
N LEU A 211 -1.39 -11.55 -19.68
CA LEU A 211 -1.76 -11.77 -18.29
C LEU A 211 -1.14 -13.07 -17.75
N GLN A 212 -1.07 -14.11 -18.58
CA GLN A 212 -0.41 -15.36 -18.23
C GLN A 212 1.07 -15.16 -17.87
N ARG A 213 1.82 -14.42 -18.69
CA ARG A 213 3.24 -14.13 -18.42
C ARG A 213 3.39 -13.26 -17.18
N VAL A 214 2.62 -12.17 -17.08
CA VAL A 214 2.66 -11.21 -15.97
C VAL A 214 2.31 -11.87 -14.64
N SER A 215 1.27 -12.70 -14.59
CA SER A 215 0.84 -13.40 -13.37
C SER A 215 1.89 -14.40 -12.88
N ARG A 216 2.45 -15.23 -13.77
CA ARG A 216 3.52 -16.18 -13.42
C ARG A 216 4.77 -15.46 -12.91
N GLN A 217 5.21 -14.41 -13.61
CA GLN A 217 6.36 -13.62 -13.18
C GLN A 217 6.10 -12.97 -11.80
N THR A 218 4.93 -12.36 -11.62
CA THR A 218 4.58 -11.70 -10.36
C THR A 218 4.53 -12.69 -9.21
N MET A 219 3.94 -13.86 -9.40
CA MET A 219 3.93 -14.93 -8.40
C MET A 219 5.35 -15.32 -7.97
N GLN A 220 6.24 -15.56 -8.93
CA GLN A 220 7.62 -15.92 -8.60
C GLN A 220 8.32 -14.81 -7.80
N GLU A 221 8.10 -13.54 -8.18
CA GLU A 221 8.68 -12.41 -7.45
C GLU A 221 8.11 -12.25 -6.04
N VAL A 222 6.80 -12.48 -5.84
CA VAL A 222 6.18 -12.49 -4.51
C VAL A 222 6.83 -13.56 -3.65
N ILE A 223 6.93 -14.79 -4.14
CA ILE A 223 7.55 -15.90 -3.41
C ILE A 223 9.01 -15.58 -3.08
N ARG A 224 9.82 -15.14 -4.05
CA ARG A 224 11.22 -14.73 -3.81
C ARG A 224 11.32 -13.66 -2.72
N THR A 225 10.47 -12.64 -2.78
CA THR A 225 10.49 -11.53 -1.81
C THR A 225 10.10 -11.99 -0.41
N VAL A 226 9.10 -12.87 -0.28
CA VAL A 226 8.68 -13.43 1.01
C VAL A 226 9.77 -14.31 1.61
N PHE A 227 10.37 -15.20 0.82
CA PHE A 227 11.42 -16.10 1.30
C PHE A 227 12.75 -15.39 1.58
N ALA A 228 13.08 -14.32 0.86
CA ALA A 228 14.27 -13.52 1.17
C ALA A 228 14.22 -12.94 2.59
N ARG A 229 13.03 -12.57 3.08
CA ARG A 229 12.85 -12.05 4.45
C ARG A 229 12.99 -13.11 5.53
N LEU A 230 12.84 -14.39 5.21
CA LEU A 230 13.08 -15.46 6.17
C LEU A 230 14.55 -15.49 6.60
N GLN A 231 15.46 -15.00 5.75
CA GLN A 231 16.89 -14.90 6.08
C GLN A 231 17.17 -13.82 7.14
N ASP A 232 16.28 -12.83 7.27
CA ASP A 232 16.37 -11.77 8.26
C ASP A 232 15.65 -12.14 9.58
N ILE A 233 14.99 -13.29 9.65
CA ILE A 233 14.42 -13.80 10.90
C ILE A 233 15.57 -14.36 11.72
N ASP A 234 15.96 -13.60 12.74
CA ASP A 234 16.98 -14.04 13.68
C ASP A 234 16.51 -15.29 14.43
N VAL A 235 17.13 -16.43 14.10
CA VAL A 235 16.83 -17.73 14.73
C VAL A 235 17.09 -17.68 16.24
N THR A 236 17.87 -16.71 16.72
CA THR A 236 18.13 -16.51 18.16
C THR A 236 16.93 -15.91 18.91
N ALA A 237 16.01 -15.19 18.25
CA ALA A 237 14.77 -14.75 18.89
C ALA A 237 13.80 -15.93 19.15
N LEU A 238 13.95 -17.04 18.42
CA LEU A 238 13.23 -18.29 18.68
C LEU A 238 13.85 -19.09 19.84
N SER A 239 15.09 -18.79 20.22
CA SER A 239 15.71 -19.39 21.43
C SER A 239 15.27 -18.71 22.73
N ASP A 240 14.75 -17.48 22.68
CA ASP A 240 14.13 -16.83 23.85
C ASP A 240 12.80 -17.51 24.22
N GLU A 241 12.02 -17.97 23.23
CA GLU A 241 10.82 -18.81 23.48
C GLU A 241 11.20 -20.22 23.98
N GLN A 242 12.36 -20.76 23.57
CA GLN A 242 12.88 -22.01 24.13
C GLN A 242 13.31 -21.84 25.59
N MET A 243 13.74 -20.63 25.99
CA MET A 243 14.05 -20.30 27.37
C MET A 243 12.77 -20.26 28.23
N GLU A 244 11.67 -19.66 27.74
CA GLU A 244 10.37 -19.73 28.41
C GLU A 244 9.86 -21.18 28.53
N VAL A 245 9.98 -22.00 27.48
CA VAL A 245 9.60 -23.43 27.54
C VAL A 245 10.42 -24.20 28.58
N SER A 246 11.71 -23.89 28.72
CA SER A 246 12.56 -24.48 29.76
C SER A 246 12.17 -24.03 31.17
N GLU A 247 11.76 -22.76 31.34
CA GLU A 247 11.24 -22.22 32.59
C GLU A 247 9.90 -22.87 32.98
N TRP A 248 9.01 -23.10 32.01
CA TRP A 248 7.78 -23.88 32.19
C TRP A 248 8.08 -25.33 32.58
N GLN A 249 9.07 -25.98 31.97
CA GLN A 249 9.48 -27.33 32.36
C GLN A 249 10.06 -27.39 33.78
N VAL A 250 10.80 -26.36 34.20
CA VAL A 250 11.30 -26.23 35.58
C VAL A 250 10.14 -26.00 36.56
N LEU A 251 9.18 -25.14 36.20
CA LEU A 251 7.98 -24.88 37.00
C LEU A 251 7.09 -26.12 37.16
N ILE A 252 6.92 -26.90 36.08
CA ILE A 252 6.18 -28.18 36.10
C ILE A 252 6.91 -29.22 36.97
N LYS A 253 8.24 -29.33 36.87
CA LYS A 253 9.05 -30.21 37.74
C LYS A 253 9.06 -29.77 39.20
N SER A 254 8.88 -28.47 39.47
CA SER A 254 8.80 -27.89 40.82
C SER A 254 7.43 -28.03 41.49
N GLY A 255 6.43 -28.62 40.80
CA GLY A 255 5.15 -29.00 41.40
C GLY A 255 4.24 -27.83 41.80
N LYS A 256 4.41 -26.63 41.23
CA LYS A 256 3.54 -25.48 41.50
C LYS A 256 2.54 -25.25 40.36
N PRO A 257 1.26 -25.64 40.50
CA PRO A 257 0.25 -25.32 39.49
C PRO A 257 -0.28 -23.90 39.71
N LYS A 258 -0.15 -23.03 38.70
CA LYS A 258 -1.09 -21.91 38.50
C LYS A 258 -1.92 -22.23 37.27
N VAL A 259 -3.11 -22.78 37.50
CA VAL A 259 -4.09 -23.09 36.47
C VAL A 259 -4.96 -21.87 36.20
N ALA A 260 -5.35 -21.74 34.93
CA ALA A 260 -6.45 -20.94 34.36
C ALA A 260 -6.10 -19.52 33.92
N SER A 261 -5.87 -19.37 32.61
CA SER A 261 -6.91 -18.92 31.68
C SER A 261 -6.30 -18.70 30.30
N PHE A 262 -6.50 -19.59 29.33
CA PHE A 262 -6.54 -19.26 27.88
C PHE A 262 -6.83 -20.54 27.08
N LEU A 263 -8.11 -20.82 26.86
CA LEU A 263 -8.55 -21.63 25.73
C LEU A 263 -9.61 -20.83 24.98
N PRO A 264 -9.38 -20.44 23.72
CA PRO A 264 -10.44 -19.90 22.88
C PRO A 264 -11.25 -21.05 22.27
N SER A 265 -12.57 -20.92 22.42
CA SER A 265 -13.59 -21.76 21.79
C SER A 265 -13.51 -21.69 20.27
N ARG A 266 -13.64 -22.87 19.67
CA ARG A 266 -13.61 -23.13 18.23
C ARG A 266 -15.03 -22.98 17.67
N GLU A 267 -15.25 -22.11 16.68
CA GLU A 267 -16.53 -22.05 15.98
C GLU A 267 -16.38 -22.10 14.45
N LYS A 268 -17.26 -22.89 13.84
CA LYS A 268 -17.37 -23.22 12.40
C LYS A 268 -18.39 -22.30 11.74
N THR A 269 -18.20 -21.96 10.46
CA THR A 269 -19.17 -22.06 9.31
C THR A 269 -18.64 -21.22 8.13
N ARG A 270 -18.30 -21.81 6.97
CA ARG A 270 -19.10 -22.06 5.73
C ARG A 270 -19.85 -20.84 5.15
N GLY A 271 -19.51 -20.44 3.92
CA GLY A 271 -20.31 -19.55 3.08
C GLY A 271 -19.57 -19.05 1.82
N THR A 272 -19.85 -19.68 0.68
CA THR A 272 -19.24 -19.41 -0.63
C THR A 272 -19.73 -18.09 -1.23
N LYS A 273 -18.83 -17.11 -1.41
CA LYS A 273 -18.96 -16.01 -2.38
C LYS A 273 -17.62 -15.86 -3.09
N ARG A 274 -17.62 -15.84 -4.43
CA ARG A 274 -16.40 -15.60 -5.21
C ARG A 274 -15.96 -14.15 -5.00
N VAL A 275 -14.98 -14.01 -4.13
CA VAL A 275 -14.00 -12.92 -4.05
C VAL A 275 -12.84 -13.33 -4.97
N LEU A 276 -12.04 -12.41 -5.52
CA LEU A 276 -10.80 -12.75 -6.25
C LEU A 276 -9.90 -13.73 -5.49
#